data_AF-A0A8J8M9E4-F1
#
_entry.id   AF-A0A8J8M9E4-F1
#
_cell.length_a   1.000
_cell.length_b   1.000
_cell.length_c   1.000
_cell.angle_alpha   90.00
_cell.angle_beta   90.00
_cell.angle_gamma   90.00
#
_symmetry.space_group_name_H-M   'P 1'
#
loop_
_entity.id
_entity.type
_entity.pdbx_description
1 polymer ?
#
loop_
_entity_poly.entity_id
_entity_poly.type
_entity_poly.pdbx_seq_one_letter_code
_entity_poly.pdbx_strand_id
1 'polypeptide(L)'
;MRRIDVKKFNGFQIKMFMAIIMVLDHIDHIPNLISGDMASIFHIITRCVGVWFAYTAVEGFMYTRSKVKYNIRLATWAGIMFLGNKLIAYLYSSKEIIVYNNIFLTLAIGVLMLNVLYNFKNSTTLVKLVRVILSIAIFVGGIMISEGGIPMIPFMLITYYTRKNTSLRNISYLVFFVILLIFSYTPYETVELTINMMLHNCDWLFITVIPFLYMYNGERGPKNKFTKYFFYVFYPAHLWIIATIAYFVK
;
A
#
# COMPACT_ATOMS: atom_id res chain seq x y z
N MET A 1 23.75 -28.13 -6.02
CA MET A 1 22.82 -27.44 -5.10
C MET A 1 21.39 -27.59 -5.63
N ARG A 2 20.51 -28.32 -4.92
CA ARG A 2 19.07 -28.34 -5.24
C ARG A 2 18.54 -26.91 -5.10
N ARG A 3 17.99 -26.33 -6.18
CA ARG A 3 17.21 -25.09 -6.06
C ARG A 3 16.02 -25.40 -5.15
N ILE A 4 15.97 -24.79 -3.98
CA ILE A 4 14.77 -24.82 -3.15
C ILE A 4 13.70 -24.12 -3.99
N ASP A 5 12.66 -24.86 -4.40
CA ASP A 5 11.51 -24.24 -5.05
C ASP A 5 10.66 -23.57 -3.97
N VAL A 6 11.02 -22.33 -3.66
CA VAL A 6 10.36 -21.51 -2.63
C VAL A 6 8.98 -21.02 -3.10
N LYS A 7 8.71 -21.10 -4.42
CA LYS A 7 7.48 -20.58 -5.04
C LYS A 7 6.31 -21.54 -4.80
N LYS A 8 5.40 -21.15 -3.91
CA LYS A 8 4.31 -22.01 -3.44
C LYS A 8 2.92 -21.43 -3.68
N PHE A 9 2.77 -20.11 -3.64
CA PHE A 9 1.47 -19.47 -3.59
C PHE A 9 1.21 -18.58 -4.80
N ASN A 10 -0.03 -18.60 -5.28
CA ASN A 10 -0.49 -17.67 -6.30
C ASN A 10 -0.87 -16.31 -5.67
N GLY A 11 -1.02 -15.30 -6.52
CA GLY A 11 -1.24 -13.93 -6.10
C GLY A 11 -2.56 -13.74 -5.35
N PHE A 12 -3.58 -14.54 -5.66
CA PHE A 12 -4.85 -14.52 -4.93
C PHE A 12 -4.70 -15.03 -3.50
N GLN A 13 -3.98 -16.14 -3.28
CA GLN A 13 -3.74 -16.70 -1.94
C GLN A 13 -2.99 -15.72 -1.05
N ILE A 14 -1.92 -15.10 -1.57
CA ILE A 14 -1.16 -14.10 -0.80
C ILE A 14 -2.03 -12.86 -0.53
N LYS A 15 -2.85 -12.40 -1.50
CA LYS A 15 -3.80 -11.30 -1.24
C LYS A 15 -4.82 -11.62 -0.16
N MET A 16 -5.33 -12.86 -0.12
CA MET A 16 -6.24 -13.29 0.94
C MET A 16 -5.55 -13.26 2.30
N PHE A 17 -4.33 -13.79 2.38
CA PHE A 17 -3.53 -13.69 3.60
C PHE A 17 -3.31 -12.23 4.03
N MET A 18 -2.89 -11.37 3.09
CA MET A 18 -2.69 -9.94 3.34
C MET A 18 -3.98 -9.23 3.79
N ALA A 19 -5.13 -9.59 3.22
CA ALA A 19 -6.42 -9.05 3.61
C ALA A 19 -6.83 -9.48 5.03
N ILE A 20 -6.51 -10.70 5.45
CA ILE A 20 -6.78 -11.16 6.82
C ILE A 20 -5.94 -10.38 7.82
N ILE A 21 -4.62 -10.31 7.61
CA ILE A 21 -3.73 -9.60 8.55
C ILE A 21 -3.93 -8.08 8.50
N MET A 22 -4.42 -7.52 7.40
CA MET A 22 -4.78 -6.09 7.29
C MET A 22 -5.77 -5.65 8.37
N VAL A 23 -6.70 -6.54 8.76
CA VAL A 23 -7.67 -6.21 9.82
C VAL A 23 -6.95 -5.94 11.14
N LEU A 24 -5.89 -6.70 11.45
CA LEU A 24 -5.10 -6.53 12.68
C LEU A 24 -4.45 -5.14 12.76
N ASP A 25 -4.18 -4.50 11.63
CA ASP A 25 -3.59 -3.16 11.56
C ASP A 25 -4.54 -2.05 12.03
N HIS A 26 -5.83 -2.34 12.14
CA HIS A 26 -6.87 -1.33 12.33
C HIS A 26 -7.81 -1.65 13.49
N ILE A 27 -7.64 -2.79 14.17
CA ILE A 27 -8.51 -3.16 15.29
C ILE A 27 -8.27 -2.28 16.54
N ASP A 28 -7.16 -1.56 16.60
CA ASP A 28 -6.86 -0.55 17.63
C ASP A 28 -7.84 0.65 17.57
N HIS A 29 -8.50 0.87 16.43
CA HIS A 29 -9.58 1.84 16.31
C HIS A 29 -10.84 1.45 17.11
N ILE A 30 -10.97 0.20 17.56
CA ILE A 30 -12.02 -0.21 18.50
C ILE A 30 -11.53 0.09 19.93
N PRO A 31 -12.20 1.00 20.66
CA PRO A 31 -11.74 1.40 21.99
C PRO A 31 -11.62 0.20 22.94
N ASN A 32 -10.53 0.15 23.70
CA ASN A 32 -10.25 -0.88 24.72
C ASN A 32 -10.20 -2.33 24.22
N LEU A 33 -10.15 -2.58 22.90
CA LEU A 33 -10.09 -3.95 22.37
C LEU A 33 -8.71 -4.58 22.56
N ILE A 34 -7.64 -3.81 22.35
CA ILE A 34 -6.25 -4.24 22.49
C ILE A 34 -5.42 -3.16 23.19
N SER A 35 -4.30 -3.56 23.81
CA SER A 35 -3.33 -2.62 24.37
C SER A 35 -2.55 -1.89 23.27
N GLY A 36 -2.00 -0.71 23.59
CA GLY A 36 -1.14 0.04 22.66
C GLY A 36 0.10 -0.74 22.21
N ASP A 37 0.67 -1.56 23.09
CA ASP A 37 1.80 -2.43 22.76
C ASP A 37 1.41 -3.49 21.73
N MET A 38 0.23 -4.10 21.90
CA MET A 38 -0.28 -5.09 20.95
C MET A 38 -0.60 -4.45 19.58
N ALA A 39 -1.18 -3.24 19.60
CA ALA A 39 -1.42 -2.47 18.38
C ALA A 39 -0.12 -2.17 17.63
N SER A 40 0.94 -1.79 18.35
CA SER A 40 2.27 -1.55 17.78
C SER A 40 2.87 -2.81 17.14
N ILE A 41 2.73 -3.97 17.80
CA ILE A 41 3.16 -5.26 17.23
C ILE A 41 2.39 -5.56 15.94
N PHE A 42 1.07 -5.36 15.94
CA PHE A 42 0.26 -5.56 14.73
C PHE A 42 0.67 -4.61 13.62
N HIS A 43 0.88 -3.33 13.92
CA HIS A 43 1.39 -2.36 12.95
C HIS A 43 2.70 -2.80 12.31
N ILE A 44 3.64 -3.33 13.10
CA ILE A 44 4.93 -3.81 12.60
C ILE A 44 4.76 -4.98 11.62
N ILE A 45 3.98 -6.01 11.99
CA ILE A 45 3.86 -7.23 11.17
C ILE A 45 3.06 -6.99 9.87
N THR A 46 2.18 -6.00 9.85
CA THR A 46 1.31 -5.66 8.71
C THR A 46 1.94 -4.69 7.73
N ARG A 47 3.13 -4.11 7.99
CA ARG A 47 3.78 -3.15 7.06
C ARG A 47 3.98 -3.68 5.63
N CYS A 48 4.06 -5.00 5.45
CA CYS A 48 4.13 -5.63 4.13
C CYS A 48 2.82 -5.59 3.33
N VAL A 49 1.67 -5.39 3.97
CA VAL A 49 0.34 -5.50 3.37
C VAL A 49 0.15 -4.48 2.26
N GLY A 50 0.33 -3.18 2.57
CA GLY A 50 0.13 -2.10 1.61
C GLY A 50 1.03 -2.26 0.38
N VAL A 51 2.33 -2.54 0.60
CA VAL A 51 3.29 -2.74 -0.51
C VAL A 51 3.07 -4.03 -1.30
N TRP A 52 2.48 -5.07 -0.72
CA TRP A 52 2.02 -6.22 -1.49
C TRP A 52 0.91 -5.82 -2.48
N PHE A 53 -0.08 -5.05 -2.03
CA PHE A 53 -1.11 -4.54 -2.93
C PHE A 53 -0.51 -3.61 -3.99
N ALA A 54 0.44 -2.76 -3.63
CA ALA A 54 1.22 -1.94 -4.57
C ALA A 54 1.95 -2.80 -5.62
N TYR A 55 2.63 -3.86 -5.21
CA TYR A 55 3.31 -4.80 -6.11
C TYR A 55 2.32 -5.40 -7.12
N THR A 56 1.19 -5.90 -6.63
CA THR A 56 0.16 -6.49 -7.50
C THR A 56 -0.52 -5.43 -8.39
N ALA A 57 -0.50 -4.16 -7.98
CA ALA A 57 -1.00 -3.06 -8.79
C ALA A 57 -0.06 -2.73 -9.96
N VAL A 58 1.26 -2.75 -9.72
CA VAL A 58 2.29 -2.65 -10.77
C VAL A 58 2.18 -3.82 -11.73
N GLU A 59 2.04 -5.04 -11.22
CA GLU A 59 1.82 -6.23 -12.05
C GLU A 59 0.55 -6.11 -12.90
N GLY A 60 -0.56 -5.68 -12.29
CA GLY A 60 -1.81 -5.40 -12.99
C GLY A 60 -1.69 -4.35 -14.09
N PHE A 61 -0.88 -3.32 -13.87
CA PHE A 61 -0.57 -2.29 -14.85
C PHE A 61 0.21 -2.84 -16.06
N MET A 62 1.11 -3.81 -15.84
CA MET A 62 1.88 -4.44 -16.92
C MET A 62 0.99 -5.28 -17.85
N TYR A 63 0.03 -6.00 -17.29
CA TYR A 63 -0.79 -6.96 -18.04
C TYR A 63 -2.16 -6.43 -18.48
N THR A 64 -2.58 -5.24 -18.05
CA THR A 64 -3.87 -4.68 -18.47
C THR A 64 -3.83 -4.22 -19.93
N ARG A 65 -4.92 -4.53 -20.67
CA ARG A 65 -5.13 -4.05 -22.04
C ARG A 65 -5.27 -2.53 -22.11
N SER A 66 -5.91 -1.93 -21.10
CA SER A 66 -6.08 -0.48 -21.01
C SER A 66 -5.63 0.02 -19.64
N LYS A 67 -4.53 0.77 -19.65
CA LYS A 67 -3.90 1.34 -18.46
C LYS A 67 -4.70 2.52 -17.90
N VAL A 68 -5.31 3.31 -18.79
CA VAL A 68 -6.23 4.40 -18.42
C VAL A 68 -7.48 3.84 -17.73
N LYS A 69 -8.17 2.85 -18.32
CA LYS A 69 -9.35 2.23 -17.68
C LYS A 69 -9.01 1.55 -16.35
N TYR A 70 -7.78 1.04 -16.22
CA TYR A 70 -7.31 0.52 -14.94
C TYR A 70 -7.16 1.62 -13.89
N ASN A 71 -6.53 2.74 -14.26
CA ASN A 71 -6.37 3.89 -13.37
C ASN A 71 -7.71 4.50 -12.95
N ILE A 72 -8.63 4.69 -13.90
CA ILE A 72 -9.99 5.19 -13.64
C ILE A 72 -10.69 4.28 -12.62
N ARG A 73 -10.59 2.95 -12.77
CA ARG A 73 -11.19 2.03 -11.80
C ARG A 73 -10.63 2.24 -10.39
N LEU A 74 -9.33 2.42 -10.23
CA LEU A 74 -8.73 2.71 -8.92
C LEU A 74 -9.23 4.05 -8.37
N ALA A 75 -9.25 5.10 -9.20
CA ALA A 75 -9.75 6.43 -8.82
C ALA A 75 -11.25 6.41 -8.45
N THR A 76 -12.08 5.62 -9.14
CA THR A 76 -13.50 5.46 -8.79
C THR A 76 -13.64 4.86 -7.40
N TRP A 77 -12.87 3.81 -7.06
CA TRP A 77 -12.90 3.22 -5.72
C TRP A 77 -12.32 4.14 -4.66
N ALA A 78 -11.32 4.96 -4.99
CA ALA A 78 -10.84 6.01 -4.11
C ALA A 78 -11.93 7.06 -3.81
N GLY A 79 -12.72 7.45 -4.81
CA GLY A 79 -13.86 8.35 -4.64
C GLY A 79 -15.00 7.74 -3.82
N ILE A 80 -15.38 6.50 -4.11
CA ILE A 80 -16.38 5.75 -3.32
C ILE A 80 -15.95 5.70 -1.85
N MET A 81 -14.69 5.38 -1.60
CA MET A 81 -14.16 5.31 -0.24
C MET A 81 -14.14 6.68 0.44
N PHE A 82 -13.70 7.73 -0.25
CA PHE A 82 -13.71 9.09 0.29
C PHE A 82 -15.12 9.52 0.71
N LEU A 83 -16.12 9.30 -0.16
CA LEU A 83 -17.51 9.62 0.14
C LEU A 83 -18.06 8.78 1.30
N GLY A 84 -17.77 7.49 1.33
CA GLY A 84 -18.19 6.61 2.43
C GLY A 84 -17.53 6.97 3.76
N ASN A 85 -16.24 7.32 3.77
CA ASN A 85 -15.55 7.82 4.95
C ASN A 85 -16.19 9.11 5.49
N LYS A 86 -16.54 10.05 4.60
CA LYS A 86 -17.26 11.28 4.98
C LYS A 86 -18.67 11.00 5.52
N LEU A 87 -19.38 10.04 4.93
CA LEU A 87 -20.68 9.60 5.42
C LEU A 87 -20.58 8.99 6.83
N ILE A 88 -19.63 8.08 7.06
CA ILE A 88 -19.38 7.49 8.38
C ILE A 88 -19.04 8.58 9.41
N ALA A 89 -18.14 9.50 9.07
CA ALA A 89 -17.79 10.62 9.95
C ALA A 89 -18.99 11.52 10.29
N TYR A 90 -19.90 11.74 9.32
CA TYR A 90 -21.14 12.48 9.56
C TYR A 90 -22.10 11.71 10.49
N LEU A 91 -22.38 10.43 10.19
CA LEU A 91 -23.30 9.59 10.96
C LEU A 91 -22.81 9.36 12.40
N TYR A 92 -21.51 9.20 12.60
CA TYR A 92 -20.90 8.89 13.90
C TYR A 92 -20.24 10.12 14.56
N SER A 93 -20.61 11.32 14.11
CA SER A 93 -20.12 12.60 14.63
C SER A 93 -20.31 12.76 16.14
N SER A 94 -21.39 12.19 16.70
CA SER A 94 -21.67 12.25 18.14
C SER A 94 -20.59 11.58 19.01
N LYS A 95 -19.78 10.69 18.44
CA LYS A 95 -18.68 10.01 19.13
C LYS A 95 -17.32 10.34 18.52
N GLU A 96 -17.25 11.35 17.65
CA GLU A 96 -16.03 11.84 16.99
C GLU A 96 -15.25 10.71 16.28
N ILE A 97 -15.96 9.75 15.69
CA ILE A 97 -15.33 8.65 14.96
C ILE A 97 -15.06 9.10 13.53
N ILE A 98 -13.79 9.08 13.13
CA ILE A 98 -13.37 9.54 11.81
C ILE A 98 -12.48 8.49 11.16
N VAL A 99 -12.76 8.19 9.89
CA VAL A 99 -11.96 7.29 9.06
C VAL A 99 -11.27 8.11 7.98
N TYR A 100 -9.95 8.13 7.98
CA TYR A 100 -9.16 8.93 7.02
C TYR A 100 -8.51 8.09 5.92
N ASN A 101 -8.42 6.77 6.13
CA ASN A 101 -7.68 5.85 5.27
C ASN A 101 -8.24 5.82 3.84
N ASN A 102 -7.37 5.75 2.84
CA ASN A 102 -7.74 5.62 1.43
C ASN A 102 -6.61 5.04 0.57
N ILE A 103 -6.32 3.74 0.74
CA ILE A 103 -5.29 3.05 -0.07
C ILE A 103 -5.55 3.12 -1.57
N PHE A 104 -6.80 3.20 -2.02
CA PHE A 104 -7.12 3.28 -3.44
C PHE A 104 -6.62 4.59 -4.05
N LEU A 105 -6.63 5.69 -3.29
CA LEU A 105 -6.04 6.95 -3.73
C LEU A 105 -4.53 6.79 -3.95
N THR A 106 -3.80 6.22 -2.99
CA THR A 106 -2.37 5.93 -3.13
C THR A 106 -2.07 5.06 -4.35
N LEU A 107 -2.83 3.98 -4.55
CA LEU A 107 -2.67 3.10 -5.70
C LEU A 107 -3.02 3.79 -7.03
N ALA A 108 -4.06 4.62 -7.06
CA ALA A 108 -4.46 5.38 -8.25
C ALA A 108 -3.37 6.40 -8.61
N ILE A 109 -2.79 7.10 -7.64
CA ILE A 109 -1.68 8.04 -7.87
C ILE A 109 -0.44 7.31 -8.37
N GLY A 110 -0.08 6.19 -7.73
CA GLY A 110 1.05 5.36 -8.16
C GLY A 110 0.88 4.82 -9.58
N VAL A 111 -0.31 4.33 -9.93
CA VAL A 111 -0.61 3.86 -11.31
C VAL A 111 -0.69 5.03 -12.30
N LEU A 112 -1.17 6.21 -11.89
CA LEU A 112 -1.19 7.41 -12.73
C LEU A 112 0.24 7.83 -13.09
N MET A 113 1.14 7.87 -12.12
CA MET A 113 2.56 8.14 -12.33
C MET A 113 3.17 7.14 -13.33
N LEU A 114 2.87 5.85 -13.19
CA LEU A 114 3.34 4.84 -14.14
C LEU A 114 2.74 5.03 -15.55
N ASN A 115 1.49 5.50 -15.67
CA ASN A 115 0.89 5.86 -16.96
C ASN A 115 1.65 7.01 -17.63
N VAL A 116 2.01 8.06 -16.89
CA VAL A 116 2.77 9.21 -17.42
C VAL A 116 4.15 8.77 -17.93
N LEU A 117 4.81 7.88 -17.20
CA LEU A 117 6.12 7.32 -17.54
C LEU A 117 6.06 6.19 -18.58
N TYR A 118 4.87 5.73 -18.98
CA TYR A 118 4.72 4.63 -19.92
C TYR A 118 5.13 5.03 -21.34
N ASN A 119 5.90 4.19 -22.04
CA ASN A 119 6.46 4.47 -23.37
C ASN A 119 7.34 5.73 -23.43
N PHE A 120 7.98 6.11 -22.31
CA PHE A 120 8.87 7.28 -22.22
C PHE A 120 9.97 7.32 -23.29
N LYS A 121 10.59 6.17 -23.60
CA LYS A 121 11.68 6.08 -24.58
C LYS A 121 11.29 6.56 -25.98
N ASN A 122 10.04 6.32 -26.39
CA ASN A 122 9.53 6.59 -27.73
C ASN A 122 8.96 8.02 -27.89
N SER A 123 9.10 8.89 -26.88
CA SER A 123 8.58 10.25 -26.89
C SER A 123 9.62 11.27 -27.40
N THR A 124 9.16 12.39 -27.97
CA THR A 124 10.00 13.54 -28.32
C THR A 124 10.60 14.20 -27.07
N THR A 125 11.65 15.00 -27.21
CA THR A 125 12.36 15.65 -26.09
C THR A 125 11.43 16.51 -25.25
N LEU A 126 10.58 17.34 -25.88
CA LEU A 126 9.60 18.17 -25.17
C LEU A 126 8.60 17.31 -24.38
N VAL A 127 8.07 16.25 -25.00
CA VAL A 127 7.13 15.34 -24.32
C VAL A 127 7.81 14.60 -23.16
N LYS A 128 9.08 14.22 -23.29
CA LYS A 128 9.87 13.64 -22.19
C LYS A 128 9.99 14.62 -21.02
N LEU A 129 10.34 15.88 -21.28
CA LEU A 129 10.44 16.91 -20.24
C LEU A 129 9.11 17.09 -19.51
N VAL A 130 8.00 17.26 -20.25
CA VAL A 130 6.65 17.40 -19.67
C VAL A 130 6.29 16.19 -18.81
N ARG A 131 6.57 14.97 -19.28
CA ARG A 131 6.33 13.74 -18.52
C ARG A 131 7.15 13.67 -17.24
N VAL A 132 8.40 14.11 -17.25
CA VAL A 132 9.25 14.16 -16.04
C VAL A 132 8.67 15.14 -15.03
N ILE A 133 8.38 16.37 -15.45
CA ILE A 133 7.81 17.40 -14.56
C ILE A 133 6.49 16.91 -13.96
N LEU A 134 5.60 16.38 -14.79
CA LEU A 134 4.31 15.84 -14.34
C LEU A 134 4.50 14.65 -13.38
N SER A 135 5.45 13.77 -13.64
CA SER A 135 5.73 12.62 -12.76
C SER A 135 6.28 13.06 -11.40
N ILE A 136 7.13 14.10 -11.37
CA ILE A 136 7.64 14.69 -10.12
C ILE A 136 6.48 15.33 -9.34
N ALA A 137 5.61 16.09 -10.00
CA ALA A 137 4.45 16.71 -9.36
C ALA A 137 3.49 15.65 -8.77
N ILE A 138 3.23 14.56 -9.51
CA ILE A 138 2.41 13.44 -9.04
C ILE A 138 3.08 12.72 -7.87
N PHE A 139 4.40 12.53 -7.93
CA PHE A 139 5.17 11.87 -6.87
C PHE A 139 5.12 12.68 -5.56
N VAL A 140 5.46 13.97 -5.62
CA VAL A 140 5.45 14.86 -4.45
C VAL A 140 4.04 15.01 -3.90
N GLY A 141 3.07 15.36 -4.75
CA GLY A 141 1.67 15.49 -4.33
C GLY A 141 1.14 14.19 -3.74
N GLY A 142 1.46 13.04 -4.35
CA GLY A 142 1.05 11.72 -3.89
C GLY A 142 1.59 11.33 -2.53
N ILE A 143 2.84 11.67 -2.24
CA ILE A 143 3.45 11.44 -0.93
C ILE A 143 2.76 12.28 0.15
N MET A 144 2.36 13.52 -0.17
CA MET A 144 1.75 14.43 0.80
C MET A 144 0.27 14.14 1.09
N ILE A 145 -0.51 13.72 0.09
CA ILE A 145 -1.98 13.64 0.22
C ILE A 145 -2.51 12.22 0.46
N SER A 146 -1.66 11.20 0.36
CA SER A 146 -2.10 9.81 0.39
C SER A 146 -1.47 9.05 1.54
N GLU A 147 -2.28 8.25 2.23
CA GLU A 147 -1.96 7.51 3.44
C GLU A 147 -0.67 6.67 3.33
N GLY A 148 -0.54 5.87 2.27
CA GLY A 148 0.64 5.03 2.03
C GLY A 148 1.67 5.67 1.10
N GLY A 149 1.60 6.99 0.90
CA GLY A 149 2.35 7.69 -0.15
C GLY A 149 3.86 7.51 -0.05
N ILE A 150 4.41 7.73 1.16
CA ILE A 150 5.86 7.65 1.45
C ILE A 150 6.45 6.28 1.06
N PRO A 151 5.95 5.14 1.56
CA PRO A 151 6.53 3.84 1.19
C PRO A 151 6.05 3.35 -0.19
N MET A 152 4.77 3.50 -0.54
CA MET A 152 4.20 2.78 -1.69
C MET A 152 4.53 3.41 -3.04
N ILE A 153 4.52 4.75 -3.16
CA ILE A 153 4.76 5.41 -4.45
C ILE A 153 6.19 5.16 -4.94
N PRO A 154 7.26 5.35 -4.13
CA PRO A 154 8.62 4.96 -4.51
C PRO A 154 8.75 3.45 -4.73
N PHE A 155 8.12 2.63 -3.88
CA PHE A 155 8.11 1.18 -4.06
C PHE A 155 7.55 0.78 -5.43
N MET A 156 6.45 1.39 -5.89
CA MET A 156 5.86 1.12 -7.20
C MET A 156 6.80 1.50 -8.36
N LEU A 157 7.51 2.63 -8.26
CA LEU A 157 8.52 3.04 -9.24
C LEU A 157 9.68 2.04 -9.28
N ILE A 158 10.26 1.73 -8.12
CA ILE A 158 11.37 0.77 -8.00
C ILE A 158 10.94 -0.55 -8.61
N THR A 159 9.79 -1.07 -8.19
CA THR A 159 9.22 -2.32 -8.69
C THR A 159 9.08 -2.30 -10.20
N TYR A 160 8.49 -1.25 -10.76
CA TYR A 160 8.26 -1.13 -12.20
C TYR A 160 9.58 -1.14 -12.97
N TYR A 161 10.57 -0.31 -12.61
CA TYR A 161 11.82 -0.20 -13.37
C TYR A 161 12.77 -1.39 -13.19
N THR A 162 12.78 -2.01 -12.00
CA THR A 162 13.68 -3.12 -11.68
C THR A 162 13.07 -4.51 -11.91
N ARG A 163 11.79 -4.61 -12.33
CA ARG A 163 11.05 -5.88 -12.48
C ARG A 163 11.74 -7.01 -13.25
N LYS A 164 12.65 -6.68 -14.18
CA LYS A 164 13.38 -7.68 -14.99
C LYS A 164 14.55 -8.32 -14.25
N ASN A 165 15.07 -7.67 -13.21
CA ASN A 165 16.22 -8.12 -12.45
C ASN A 165 15.88 -8.15 -10.95
N THR A 166 15.61 -9.35 -10.44
CA THR A 166 15.20 -9.57 -9.05
C THR A 166 16.27 -9.10 -8.04
N SER A 167 17.55 -9.29 -8.36
CA SER A 167 18.65 -8.86 -7.49
C SER A 167 18.69 -7.33 -7.39
N LEU A 168 18.60 -6.63 -8.54
CA LEU A 168 18.54 -5.17 -8.56
C LEU A 168 17.32 -4.64 -7.80
N ARG A 169 16.14 -5.26 -7.99
CA ARG A 169 14.92 -4.90 -7.24
C ARG A 169 15.14 -4.99 -5.74
N ASN A 170 15.70 -6.11 -5.26
CA ASN A 170 15.91 -6.33 -3.83
C ASN A 170 16.97 -5.37 -3.26
N ILE A 171 18.04 -5.08 -4.00
CA ILE A 171 19.03 -4.07 -3.61
C ILE A 171 18.38 -2.69 -3.54
N SER A 172 17.56 -2.31 -4.52
CA SER A 172 16.83 -1.03 -4.50
C SER A 172 15.85 -0.95 -3.34
N TYR A 173 15.15 -2.03 -2.99
CA TYR A 173 14.33 -2.08 -1.78
C TYR A 173 15.19 -1.96 -0.51
N LEU A 174 16.37 -2.57 -0.45
CA LEU A 174 17.27 -2.44 0.70
C LEU A 174 17.78 -1.01 0.86
N VAL A 175 18.20 -0.36 -0.23
CA VAL A 175 18.59 1.06 -0.21
C VAL A 175 17.43 1.93 0.26
N PHE A 176 16.22 1.68 -0.26
CA PHE A 176 15.04 2.44 0.13
C PHE A 176 14.64 2.19 1.60
N PHE A 177 14.78 0.96 2.09
CA PHE A 177 14.65 0.62 3.52
C PHE A 177 15.60 1.44 4.39
N VAL A 178 16.89 1.50 4.03
CA VAL A 178 17.87 2.28 4.80
C VAL A 178 17.53 3.76 4.80
N ILE A 179 17.09 4.30 3.65
CA ILE A 179 16.66 5.70 3.54
C ILE A 179 15.49 5.97 4.50
N LEU A 180 14.43 5.16 4.45
CA LEU A 180 13.27 5.35 5.34
C LEU A 180 13.63 5.14 6.82
N LEU A 181 14.53 4.21 7.12
CA LEU A 181 15.00 3.99 8.49
C LEU A 181 15.73 5.21 9.04
N ILE A 182 16.60 5.84 8.23
CA ILE A 182 17.30 7.07 8.61
C ILE A 182 16.31 8.22 8.83
N PHE A 183 15.32 8.39 7.93
CA PHE A 183 14.29 9.42 8.08
C PHE A 183 13.34 9.17 9.26
N SER A 184 13.15 7.91 9.65
CA SER A 184 12.34 7.54 10.82
C SER A 184 13.07 7.79 12.15
N TYR A 185 14.40 7.91 12.13
CA TYR A 185 15.19 8.14 13.35
C TYR A 185 15.09 9.60 13.80
N THR A 186 14.46 9.81 14.95
CA THR A 186 14.43 11.10 15.64
C THR A 186 14.87 10.87 17.08
N PRO A 187 15.94 11.50 17.58
CA PRO A 187 16.39 11.29 18.95
C PRO A 187 15.43 11.94 19.95
N TYR A 188 15.02 11.20 20.96
CA TYR A 188 14.22 11.67 22.10
C TYR A 188 15.03 11.57 23.40
N GLU A 189 14.44 12.07 24.50
CA GLU A 189 15.08 12.14 25.82
C GLU A 189 15.63 10.79 26.30
N THR A 190 14.94 9.70 26.00
CA THR A 190 15.40 8.34 26.30
C THR A 190 15.54 7.51 25.03
N VAL A 191 16.46 6.54 25.08
CA VAL A 191 16.65 5.55 24.01
C VAL A 191 15.38 4.72 23.81
N GLU A 192 14.69 4.38 24.89
CA GLU A 192 13.42 3.65 24.84
C GLU A 192 12.34 4.42 24.09
N LEU A 193 12.15 5.71 24.42
CA LEU A 193 11.19 6.56 23.71
C LEU A 193 11.58 6.71 22.23
N THR A 194 12.87 6.83 21.94
CA THR A 194 13.38 6.88 20.57
C THR A 194 13.01 5.62 19.78
N ILE A 195 13.21 4.44 20.37
CA ILE A 195 12.87 3.17 19.74
C ILE A 195 11.36 3.05 19.54
N ASN A 196 10.56 3.40 20.56
CA ASN A 196 9.10 3.32 20.47
C ASN A 196 8.53 4.23 19.37
N MET A 197 9.02 5.47 19.27
CA MET A 197 8.60 6.40 18.22
C MET A 197 9.03 5.96 16.82
N MET A 198 10.20 5.32 16.71
CA MET A 198 10.69 4.75 15.45
C MET A 198 9.90 3.50 15.02
N LEU A 199 9.44 2.70 15.97
CA LEU A 199 8.57 1.54 15.72
C LEU A 199 7.13 1.95 15.43
N HIS A 200 6.66 3.07 15.98
CA HIS A 200 5.38 3.67 15.59
C HIS A 200 5.42 4.17 14.14
N ASN A 201 6.52 4.81 13.72
CA ASN A 201 6.76 5.25 12.34
C ASN A 201 7.46 4.19 11.46
N CYS A 202 7.01 2.93 11.55
CA CYS A 202 7.72 1.79 10.97
C CYS A 202 7.55 1.60 9.45
N ASP A 203 7.33 2.65 8.65
CA ASP A 203 7.17 2.54 7.20
C ASP A 203 8.38 1.89 6.51
N TRP A 204 9.57 2.00 7.11
CA TRP A 204 10.78 1.31 6.67
C TRP A 204 10.64 -0.21 6.66
N LEU A 205 9.76 -0.81 7.48
CA LEU A 205 9.48 -2.24 7.51
C LEU A 205 8.68 -2.75 6.29
N PHE A 206 8.39 -1.91 5.30
CA PHE A 206 7.82 -2.36 4.02
C PHE A 206 8.64 -3.51 3.38
N ILE A 207 9.95 -3.58 3.65
CA ILE A 207 10.86 -4.61 3.14
C ILE A 207 10.45 -6.03 3.54
N THR A 208 9.65 -6.19 4.60
CA THR A 208 9.07 -7.46 5.05
C THR A 208 8.16 -8.12 3.99
N VAL A 209 7.85 -7.43 2.88
CA VAL A 209 7.20 -8.02 1.70
C VAL A 209 8.10 -9.01 0.93
N ILE A 210 9.43 -8.94 1.08
CA ILE A 210 10.38 -9.76 0.31
C ILE A 210 10.12 -11.28 0.44
N PRO A 211 9.97 -11.87 1.65
CA PRO A 211 9.60 -13.27 1.79
C PRO A 211 8.37 -13.67 0.97
N PHE A 212 7.32 -12.85 0.96
CA PHE A 212 6.11 -13.10 0.16
C PHE A 212 6.36 -13.03 -1.34
N LEU A 213 7.24 -12.12 -1.79
CA LEU A 213 7.67 -12.06 -3.20
C LEU A 213 8.43 -13.31 -3.63
N TYR A 214 9.18 -13.97 -2.73
CA TYR A 214 9.86 -15.23 -3.02
C TYR A 214 8.91 -16.44 -3.01
N MET A 215 7.88 -16.40 -2.17
CA MET A 215 6.83 -17.43 -2.15
C MET A 215 5.85 -17.32 -3.32
N TYR A 216 5.80 -16.15 -3.99
CA TYR A 216 4.92 -15.90 -5.13
C TYR A 216 5.35 -16.66 -6.38
N ASN A 217 4.46 -17.50 -6.91
CA ASN A 217 4.72 -18.33 -8.08
C ASN A 217 4.58 -17.59 -9.43
N GLY A 218 4.08 -16.35 -9.43
CA GLY A 218 3.86 -15.55 -10.65
C GLY A 218 2.49 -15.74 -11.29
N GLU A 219 1.65 -16.64 -10.76
CA GLU A 219 0.30 -16.84 -11.23
C GLU A 219 -0.68 -15.94 -10.48
N ARG A 220 -1.59 -15.31 -11.21
CA ARG A 220 -2.61 -14.44 -10.60
C ARG A 220 -3.59 -15.18 -9.68
N GLY A 221 -3.80 -16.48 -9.88
CA GLY A 221 -4.89 -17.24 -9.27
C GLY A 221 -6.23 -17.09 -10.01
N PRO A 222 -7.36 -17.50 -9.38
CA PRO A 222 -8.66 -17.58 -10.03
C PRO A 222 -9.14 -16.25 -10.61
N LYS A 223 -9.62 -16.27 -11.86
CA LYS A 223 -10.11 -15.09 -12.60
C LYS A 223 -11.64 -15.14 -12.73
N ASN A 224 -12.36 -14.71 -11.70
CA ASN A 224 -13.81 -14.54 -11.77
C ASN A 224 -14.23 -13.16 -11.24
N LYS A 225 -15.49 -12.77 -11.45
CA LYS A 225 -15.99 -11.45 -11.01
C LYS A 225 -15.83 -11.28 -9.50
N PHE A 226 -16.06 -12.35 -8.74
CA PHE A 226 -15.88 -12.37 -7.29
C PHE A 226 -14.44 -12.02 -6.87
N THR A 227 -13.43 -12.78 -7.31
CA THR A 227 -12.02 -12.51 -6.94
C THR A 227 -11.53 -11.15 -7.40
N LYS A 228 -12.13 -10.60 -8.47
CA LYS A 228 -11.81 -9.26 -8.95
C LYS A 228 -12.33 -8.17 -8.02
N TYR A 229 -13.59 -8.23 -7.59
CA TYR A 229 -14.25 -7.17 -6.82
C TYR A 229 -14.15 -7.35 -5.30
N PHE A 230 -13.84 -8.56 -4.83
CA PHE A 230 -13.69 -8.85 -3.40
C PHE A 230 -12.78 -7.85 -2.69
N PHE A 231 -11.53 -7.67 -3.15
CA PHE A 231 -10.59 -6.74 -2.51
C PHE A 231 -10.99 -5.26 -2.64
N TYR A 232 -11.77 -4.91 -3.66
CA TYR A 232 -12.27 -3.56 -3.83
C TYR A 232 -13.35 -3.23 -2.78
N VAL A 233 -14.21 -4.19 -2.47
CA VAL A 233 -15.27 -4.05 -1.47
C VAL A 233 -14.73 -4.26 -0.05
N PHE A 234 -13.83 -5.22 0.13
CA PHE A 234 -13.25 -5.59 1.42
C PHE A 234 -12.53 -4.40 2.09
N TYR A 235 -11.73 -3.65 1.34
CA TYR A 235 -10.93 -2.58 1.92
C TYR A 235 -11.78 -1.46 2.55
N PRO A 236 -12.80 -0.87 1.89
CA PRO A 236 -13.67 0.09 2.56
C PRO A 236 -14.51 -0.58 3.64
N ALA A 237 -15.03 -1.79 3.38
CA ALA A 237 -15.94 -2.47 4.30
C ALA A 237 -15.30 -2.79 5.66
N HIS A 238 -14.07 -3.32 5.72
CA HIS A 238 -13.47 -3.67 7.01
C HIS A 238 -13.24 -2.43 7.88
N LEU A 239 -12.80 -1.29 7.31
CA LEU A 239 -12.65 -0.03 8.04
C LEU A 239 -13.99 0.52 8.52
N TRP A 240 -15.03 0.49 7.67
CA TRP A 240 -16.37 0.96 8.06
C TRP A 240 -17.02 0.06 9.11
N ILE A 241 -16.78 -1.25 9.06
CA ILE A 241 -17.23 -2.20 10.09
C ILE A 241 -16.53 -1.91 11.41
N ILE A 242 -15.19 -1.75 11.40
CA ILE A 242 -14.41 -1.38 12.59
C ILE A 242 -14.92 -0.07 13.19
N ALA A 243 -15.11 0.97 12.37
CA ALA A 243 -15.66 2.25 12.82
C ALA A 243 -17.08 2.12 13.40
N THR A 244 -17.90 1.25 12.82
CA THR A 244 -19.26 0.99 13.33
C THR A 244 -19.22 0.25 14.67
N ILE A 245 -18.34 -0.75 14.83
CA ILE A 245 -18.15 -1.43 16.12
C ILE A 245 -17.65 -0.43 17.16
N ALA A 246 -16.66 0.40 16.80
CA ALA A 246 -16.14 1.46 17.67
C ALA A 246 -17.26 2.42 18.11
N TYR A 247 -18.21 2.74 17.24
CA TYR A 247 -19.36 3.57 17.58
C TYR A 247 -20.27 2.93 18.62
N PHE A 248 -20.47 1.61 18.59
CA PHE A 248 -21.32 0.95 19.59
C PHE A 248 -20.63 0.70 20.94
N VAL A 249 -19.29 0.61 20.94
CA VAL A 249 -18.50 0.31 22.15
C VAL A 249 -18.04 1.57 22.89
N LYS A 250 -17.81 2.69 22.17
CA LYS A 250 -17.45 3.99 22.77
C LYS A 250 -18.61 4.59 23.54
#